data_AF-A0A2J6PVI5-F1
#
_entry.id   AF-A0A2J6PVI5-F1
#
_cell.length_a   1.000
_cell.length_b   1.000
_cell.length_c   1.000
_cell.angle_alpha   90.00
_cell.angle_beta   90.00
_cell.angle_gamma   90.00
#
_symmetry.space_group_name_H-M   'P 1'
#
loop_
_entity.id
_entity.type
_entity.pdbx_description
1 polymer ?
#
loop_
_entity_poly.entity_id
_entity_poly.type
_entity_poly.pdbx_seq_one_letter_code
_entity_poly.pdbx_strand_id
1 'polypeptide(L)'
;DETFVPPLDLFSTERSYILHIALPGAKKEDVGVNFDSDKGVLSIAGVVYRHGDEEFLKTLTTSERKVGMFERTVKLPPAEEEKEEVDGDNITAKLEDGVLVVTVPKVEKDWTEVKRVDI
;
A
#
# COMPACT_ATOMS: atom_id res chain seq x y z
N ASP A 1 0.55 -22.31 -3.10
CA ASP A 1 -0.53 -21.31 -3.11
C ASP A 1 -0.12 -20.13 -3.97
N GLU A 2 -1.00 -19.71 -4.87
CA GLU A 2 -0.78 -18.55 -5.74
C GLU A 2 -1.22 -17.30 -5.00
N THR A 3 -0.26 -16.49 -4.54
CA THR A 3 -0.52 -15.17 -3.95
C THR A 3 -0.96 -14.22 -5.05
N PHE A 4 -2.11 -13.57 -4.90
CA PHE A 4 -2.57 -12.61 -5.90
C PHE A 4 -2.05 -11.19 -5.61
N VAL A 5 -1.89 -10.40 -6.68
CA VAL A 5 -1.53 -8.99 -6.57
C VAL A 5 -2.80 -8.14 -6.69
N PRO A 6 -3.26 -7.47 -5.62
CA PRO A 6 -4.46 -6.63 -5.66
C PRO A 6 -4.21 -5.38 -6.50
N PRO A 7 -5.18 -4.89 -7.30
CA PRO A 7 -5.04 -3.63 -8.03
C PRO A 7 -4.75 -2.44 -7.10
N LEU A 8 -4.02 -1.45 -7.60
CA LEU A 8 -3.63 -0.26 -6.84
C LEU A 8 -3.62 0.97 -7.75
N ASP A 9 -4.08 2.08 -7.19
CA ASP A 9 -3.86 3.43 -7.68
C ASP A 9 -2.88 4.16 -6.75
N LEU A 10 -1.98 4.96 -7.32
CA LEU A 10 -1.03 5.78 -6.60
C LEU A 10 -1.21 7.24 -6.98
N PHE A 11 -1.45 8.09 -5.99
CA PHE A 11 -1.54 9.53 -6.15
C PHE A 11 -0.31 10.16 -5.51
N SER A 12 0.44 10.95 -6.28
CA SER A 12 1.51 11.82 -5.75
C SER A 12 0.95 13.22 -5.60
N THR A 13 0.82 13.70 -4.37
CA THR A 13 0.42 15.08 -4.06
C THR A 13 1.64 15.88 -3.61
N GLU A 14 1.50 17.19 -3.42
CA GLU A 14 2.60 18.01 -2.90
C GLU A 14 3.10 17.56 -1.51
N ARG A 15 2.23 16.96 -0.69
CA ARG A 15 2.53 16.64 0.73
C ARG A 15 2.63 15.16 1.05
N SER A 16 2.10 14.30 0.19
CA SER A 16 1.97 12.87 0.51
C SER A 16 1.84 12.02 -0.75
N TYR A 17 2.24 10.76 -0.64
CA TYR A 17 1.78 9.69 -1.52
C TYR A 17 0.54 9.04 -0.92
N ILE A 18 -0.51 8.86 -1.73
CA ILE A 18 -1.75 8.21 -1.30
C ILE A 18 -1.96 6.99 -2.19
N LEU A 19 -2.07 5.81 -1.57
CA LEU A 19 -2.27 4.55 -2.27
C LEU A 19 -3.68 4.06 -2.00
N HIS A 20 -4.42 3.72 -3.05
CA HIS A 20 -5.70 3.02 -2.94
C HIS A 20 -5.52 1.60 -3.44
N ILE A 21 -5.79 0.60 -2.60
CA ILE A 21 -5.66 -0.82 -2.94
C ILE A 21 -7.02 -1.51 -2.83
N ALA A 22 -7.47 -2.12 -3.91
CA ALA A 22 -8.76 -2.83 -3.93
C ALA A 22 -8.65 -4.17 -3.18
N LEU A 23 -9.28 -4.26 -2.01
CA LEU A 23 -9.32 -5.43 -1.13
C LEU A 23 -10.76 -5.77 -0.69
N PRO A 24 -11.68 -6.03 -1.64
CA PRO A 24 -13.08 -6.31 -1.30
C PRO A 24 -13.22 -7.61 -0.50
N GLY A 25 -13.79 -7.48 0.71
CA GLY A 25 -13.99 -8.59 1.63
C GLY A 25 -12.80 -8.93 2.52
N ALA A 26 -11.71 -8.16 2.46
CA ALA A 26 -10.64 -8.26 3.46
C ALA A 26 -11.15 -7.79 4.82
N LYS A 27 -10.71 -8.45 5.89
CA LYS A 27 -10.90 -7.95 7.26
C LYS A 27 -9.70 -7.14 7.69
N LYS A 28 -9.92 -6.10 8.48
CA LYS A 28 -8.83 -5.23 8.94
C LYS A 28 -7.75 -6.00 9.71
N GLU A 29 -8.13 -6.97 10.53
CA GLU A 29 -7.17 -7.80 11.28
C GLU A 29 -6.29 -8.70 10.40
N ASP A 30 -6.72 -9.00 9.16
CA ASP A 30 -6.03 -9.91 8.24
C ASP A 30 -5.14 -9.16 7.22
N VAL A 31 -4.97 -7.85 7.39
CA VAL A 31 -4.18 -6.98 6.50
C VAL A 31 -3.02 -6.37 7.26
N GLY A 32 -1.80 -6.66 6.83
CA GLY A 32 -0.57 -6.02 7.30
C GLY A 32 -0.06 -4.97 6.32
N VAL A 33 0.38 -3.84 6.85
CA VAL A 33 1.07 -2.77 6.12
C VAL A 33 2.37 -2.48 6.87
N ASN A 34 3.51 -2.64 6.19
CA ASN A 34 4.84 -2.45 6.77
C ASN A 34 5.66 -1.54 5.87
N PHE A 35 6.43 -0.63 6.46
CA PHE A 35 7.35 0.23 5.73
C PHE A 35 8.80 -0.07 6.15
N ASP A 36 9.65 -0.32 5.15
CA ASP A 36 11.10 -0.47 5.30
C ASP A 36 11.74 0.85 4.91
N SER A 37 12.16 1.64 5.90
CA SER A 37 12.77 2.96 5.72
C SER A 37 14.12 2.90 5.01
N ASP A 38 14.90 1.85 5.24
CA ASP A 38 16.22 1.68 4.65
C ASP A 38 16.12 1.44 3.13
N LYS A 39 15.07 0.74 2.71
CA LYS A 39 14.82 0.44 1.29
C LYS A 39 13.84 1.41 0.63
N GLY A 40 13.12 2.22 1.40
CA GLY A 40 12.02 3.05 0.91
C GLY A 40 10.89 2.20 0.31
N VAL A 41 10.55 1.08 0.96
CA VAL A 41 9.60 0.10 0.43
C VAL A 41 8.42 -0.10 1.37
N LEU A 42 7.21 0.10 0.85
CA LEU A 42 5.96 -0.22 1.52
C LEU A 42 5.46 -1.60 1.06
N SER A 43 5.30 -2.50 2.01
CA SER A 43 4.83 -3.87 1.81
C SER A 43 3.44 -4.05 2.42
N ILE A 44 2.49 -4.51 1.60
CA ILE A 44 1.10 -4.78 1.96
C ILE A 44 0.84 -6.26 1.73
N ALA A 45 0.48 -6.99 2.77
CA ALA A 45 0.24 -8.44 2.68
C ALA A 45 -0.91 -8.85 3.58
N GLY A 46 -1.56 -9.97 3.25
CA GLY A 46 -2.68 -10.45 4.03
C GLY A 46 -3.45 -11.56 3.34
N VAL A 47 -4.69 -11.76 3.77
CA VAL A 47 -5.56 -12.80 3.21
C VAL A 47 -7.01 -12.33 3.10
N VAL A 48 -7.64 -12.66 1.97
CA VAL A 48 -9.07 -12.46 1.75
C VAL A 48 -9.76 -13.82 1.76
N TYR A 49 -10.68 -14.04 2.69
CA TYR A 49 -11.40 -15.31 2.81
C TYR A 49 -12.68 -15.33 1.97
N ARG A 50 -13.06 -16.53 1.49
CA ARG A 50 -14.42 -16.76 1.02
C ARG A 50 -15.34 -16.94 2.23
N HIS A 51 -16.58 -16.47 2.12
CA HIS A 51 -17.59 -16.72 3.13
C HIS A 51 -18.16 -18.14 2.97
N GLY A 52 -18.52 -18.76 4.10
CA GLY A 52 -19.06 -20.11 4.17
C GLY A 52 -18.08 -21.12 4.78
N ASP A 53 -18.61 -22.24 5.22
CA ASP A 53 -17.83 -23.37 5.71
C ASP A 53 -17.26 -24.22 4.55
N GLU A 54 -16.49 -25.24 4.90
CA GLU A 54 -15.84 -26.10 3.91
C GLU A 54 -16.85 -26.84 3.00
N GLU A 55 -18.03 -27.21 3.51
CA GLU A 55 -19.05 -27.88 2.72
C GLU A 55 -19.68 -26.93 1.71
N PHE A 56 -19.98 -25.69 2.11
CA PHE A 56 -20.47 -24.66 1.21
C PHE A 56 -19.46 -24.35 0.11
N LEU A 57 -18.18 -24.22 0.43
CA LEU A 57 -17.13 -23.93 -0.55
C LEU A 57 -16.97 -25.03 -1.61
N LYS A 58 -17.33 -26.29 -1.30
CA LYS A 58 -17.36 -27.39 -2.29
C LYS A 58 -18.43 -27.23 -3.37
N THR A 59 -19.46 -26.42 -3.12
CA THR A 59 -20.52 -26.12 -4.10
C THR A 59 -20.15 -25.03 -5.10
N LEU A 60 -18.95 -24.43 -4.96
CA LEU A 60 -18.47 -23.36 -5.82
C LEU A 60 -18.34 -23.84 -7.27
N THR A 61 -19.22 -23.34 -8.15
CA THR A 61 -19.22 -23.71 -9.58
C THR A 61 -18.33 -22.78 -10.41
N THR A 62 -18.15 -21.53 -9.99
CA THR A 62 -17.39 -20.51 -10.74
C THR A 62 -16.62 -19.62 -9.78
N SER A 63 -15.37 -19.30 -10.13
CA SER A 63 -14.47 -18.49 -9.31
C SER A 63 -13.79 -17.40 -10.12
N GLU A 64 -14.40 -16.22 -10.18
CA GLU A 64 -13.83 -15.04 -10.87
C GLU A 64 -13.16 -14.07 -9.89
N ARG A 65 -13.61 -14.04 -8.63
CA ARG A 65 -13.03 -13.22 -7.57
C ARG A 65 -11.64 -13.72 -7.22
N LYS A 66 -10.66 -12.82 -7.15
CA LYS A 66 -9.35 -13.09 -6.55
C LYS A 66 -9.48 -13.01 -5.03
N VAL A 67 -9.25 -14.13 -4.37
CA VAL A 67 -9.31 -14.31 -2.91
C VAL A 67 -8.24 -15.31 -2.51
N GLY A 68 -7.84 -15.32 -1.24
CA GLY A 68 -6.68 -16.04 -0.74
C GLY A 68 -5.60 -15.08 -0.26
N MET A 69 -4.36 -15.57 -0.15
CA MET A 69 -3.21 -14.75 0.24
C MET A 69 -2.93 -13.70 -0.84
N PHE A 70 -2.59 -12.50 -0.40
CA PHE A 70 -2.16 -11.42 -1.28
C PHE A 70 -0.89 -10.76 -0.77
N GLU A 71 -0.13 -10.21 -1.70
CA GLU A 71 1.06 -9.41 -1.42
C GLU A 71 1.19 -8.32 -2.49
N ARG A 72 1.54 -7.12 -2.06
CA ARG A 72 1.85 -5.99 -2.93
C ARG A 72 2.94 -5.15 -2.30
N THR A 73 3.93 -4.81 -3.12
CA THR A 73 5.07 -4.00 -2.71
C THR A 73 5.14 -2.76 -3.58
N VAL A 74 5.37 -1.61 -2.95
CA VAL A 74 5.47 -0.30 -3.61
C VAL A 74 6.72 0.39 -3.11
N LYS A 75 7.59 0.79 -4.04
CA LYS A 75 8.74 1.64 -3.73
C LYS A 75 8.28 3.10 -3.66
N LEU A 76 8.74 3.83 -2.64
CA LEU A 76 8.47 5.25 -2.44
C LEU A 76 9.81 5.98 -2.29
N PRO A 77 10.10 6.99 -3.13
CA PRO A 77 9.25 7.48 -4.22
C PRO A 77 9.12 6.48 -5.40
N PRO A 78 7.99 6.50 -6.14
CA PRO A 78 7.70 5.53 -7.19
C PRO A 78 8.53 5.74 -8.46
N ALA A 79 8.94 6.97 -8.76
CA ALA A 79 9.81 7.31 -9.86
C ALA A 79 11.24 7.46 -9.37
N GLU A 80 12.21 6.86 -10.08
CA GLU A 80 13.62 6.88 -9.66
C GLU A 80 14.25 8.28 -9.67
N GLU A 81 13.65 9.22 -10.40
CA GLU A 81 14.10 10.61 -10.51
C GLU A 81 13.62 11.48 -9.33
N GLU A 82 12.56 11.06 -8.63
CA GLU A 82 12.06 11.74 -7.45
C GLU A 82 13.00 11.45 -6.26
N LYS A 83 13.44 12.52 -5.58
CA LYS A 83 14.27 12.45 -4.36
C LYS A 83 13.50 12.93 -3.14
N GLU A 84 12.20 12.74 -3.15
CA GLU A 84 11.35 13.10 -2.03
C GLU A 84 11.48 12.01 -0.97
N GLU A 85 11.96 12.41 0.20
CA GLU A 85 11.99 11.52 1.36
C GLU A 85 10.57 11.43 1.95
N VAL A 86 10.24 10.28 2.51
CA VAL A 86 8.95 10.03 3.14
C VAL A 86 9.11 9.94 4.65
N ASP A 87 8.11 10.43 5.36
CA ASP A 87 8.03 10.33 6.81
C ASP A 87 7.40 8.98 7.17
N GLY A 88 8.25 7.99 7.42
CA GLY A 88 7.85 6.62 7.75
C GLY A 88 7.10 6.50 9.08
N ASP A 89 7.36 7.40 10.03
CA ASP A 89 6.77 7.36 11.38
C ASP A 89 5.30 7.80 11.37
N ASN A 90 4.90 8.60 10.38
CA ASN A 90 3.56 9.16 10.25
C ASN A 90 2.71 8.52 9.14
N ILE A 91 3.07 7.31 8.71
CA ILE A 91 2.25 6.52 7.77
C ILE A 91 0.93 6.14 8.44
N THR A 92 -0.18 6.35 7.73
CA THR A 92 -1.51 5.96 8.20
C THR A 92 -2.22 5.07 7.17
N ALA A 93 -3.04 4.15 7.66
CA ALA A 93 -3.81 3.24 6.81
C ALA A 93 -5.25 3.08 7.31
N LYS A 94 -6.20 3.06 6.37
CA LYS A 94 -7.63 2.83 6.63
C LYS A 94 -8.20 1.89 5.59
N LEU A 95 -9.05 0.96 6.02
CA LEU A 95 -9.80 0.08 5.14
C LEU A 95 -11.27 0.48 5.20
N GLU A 96 -11.78 1.07 4.12
CA GLU A 96 -13.17 1.52 4.00
C GLU A 96 -13.75 1.10 2.65
N ASP A 97 -15.00 0.65 2.65
CA ASP A 97 -15.74 0.27 1.43
C ASP A 97 -15.00 -0.74 0.51
N GLY A 98 -14.18 -1.61 1.10
CA GLY A 98 -13.38 -2.60 0.36
C GLY A 98 -12.10 -2.05 -0.28
N VAL A 99 -11.69 -0.84 0.07
CA VAL A 99 -10.46 -0.18 -0.40
C VAL A 99 -9.56 0.15 0.79
N LEU A 100 -8.32 -0.32 0.72
CA LEU A 100 -7.26 0.08 1.66
C LEU A 100 -6.63 1.37 1.15
N VAL A 101 -6.79 2.44 1.92
CA VAL A 101 -6.18 3.75 1.70
C VAL A 101 -4.96 3.88 2.61
N VAL A 102 -3.76 3.96 2.02
CA VAL A 102 -2.52 4.21 2.74
C VAL A 102 -2.02 5.61 2.40
N THR A 103 -1.83 6.44 3.41
CA THR A 103 -1.25 7.79 3.26
C THR A 103 0.17 7.78 3.80
N VAL A 104 1.12 8.13 2.96
CA VAL A 104 2.55 8.22 3.28
C VAL A 104 2.97 9.69 3.12
N PRO A 105 3.17 10.42 4.24
CA PRO A 105 3.58 11.82 4.17
C PRO A 105 4.98 11.96 3.57
N LYS A 106 5.20 13.06 2.83
CA LYS A 106 6.52 13.49 2.38
C LYS A 106 7.17 14.30 3.50
N VAL A 107 8.48 14.17 3.66
CA VAL A 107 9.24 15.02 4.58
C VAL A 107 9.24 16.45 4.02
N GLU A 108 8.78 17.42 4.82
CA GLU A 108 8.89 18.83 4.44
C GLU A 108 10.37 19.19 4.35
N LYS A 109 10.83 19.56 3.15
CA LYS A 109 12.17 20.12 2.96
C LYS A 109 12.13 21.57 3.45
N ASP A 110 12.59 21.81 4.67
CA ASP A 110 12.96 23.15 5.11
C ASP A 110 14.03 23.69 4.14
N TRP A 111 13.64 24.62 3.29
CA TRP A 111 14.52 25.23 2.30
C TRP A 111 15.63 25.99 3.02
N THR A 112 16.80 25.38 3.20
CA THR A 112 18.02 26.18 3.32
C THR A 112 18.53 26.41 1.91
N GLU A 113 17.99 27.44 1.26
CA GLU A 113 18.53 27.97 0.00
C GLU A 113 19.91 28.58 0.31
N VAL A 114 20.96 27.75 0.42
CA VAL A 114 22.33 28.27 0.54
C VAL A 114 22.75 28.79 -0.82
N LYS A 115 22.54 30.10 -1.02
CA LYS A 115 23.09 30.83 -2.15
C LYS A 115 24.62 30.85 -2.09
N ARG A 116 25.18 30.70 -3.29
CA ARG A 116 26.58 30.75 -3.73
C ARG A 116 27.55 31.45 -2.76
N VAL A 117 28.66 30.76 -2.46
CA VAL A 117 29.90 31.41 -2.05
C VAL A 117 30.86 31.32 -3.22
N ASP A 118 31.15 32.45 -3.85
CA ASP A 118 32.27 32.57 -4.77
C ASP A 118 33.57 32.79 -3.97
N ILE A 119 34.63 32.06 -4.35
CA ILE A 119 36.02 32.55 -4.35
C ILE A 119 36.63 32.13 -5.70
#